data_AF-A0A0H3EBJ3-F1
#
_entry.id   AF-A0A0H3EBJ3-F1
#
_cell.length_a   1.000
_cell.length_b   1.000
_cell.length_c   1.000
_cell.angle_alpha   90.00
_cell.angle_beta   90.00
_cell.angle_gamma   90.00
#
_symmetry.space_group_name_H-M   'P 1'
#
loop_
_entity.id
_entity.type
_entity.pdbx_description
1 polymer ?
#
loop_
_entity_poly.entity_id
_entity_poly.type
_entity_poly.pdbx_seq_one_letter_code
_entity_poly.pdbx_strand_id
1 'polypeptide(L)'
;MGNAFAAITVMTVGIGAPFVLAYGADPAAIGILALTCGYCGTLCTPMAANFNIVPVAMLDMKDRMGVIKKQVLPAMVMIVVQIVYMLIAQ
;
A
#
# COMPACT_ATOMS: atom_id res chain seq x y z
N MET A 1 12.57 1.65 8.39
CA MET A 1 11.15 1.92 8.05
C MET A 1 10.86 3.36 7.64
N GLY A 2 11.42 4.40 8.28
CA GLY A 2 11.05 5.80 8.00
C GLY A 2 11.16 6.27 6.53
N ASN A 3 12.20 5.83 5.81
CA ASN A 3 12.42 6.25 4.42
C ASN A 3 11.36 5.69 3.44
N ALA A 4 10.83 4.52 3.76
CA ALA A 4 9.81 3.85 2.96
C ALA A 4 8.44 4.55 3.07
N PHE A 5 8.12 5.05 4.27
CA PHE A 5 6.89 5.81 4.51
C PHE A 5 6.92 7.16 3.79
N ALA A 6 8.08 7.84 3.82
CA ALA A 6 8.28 9.07 3.05
C ALA A 6 8.16 8.83 1.54
N ALA A 7 8.75 7.76 1.01
CA ALA A 7 8.68 7.43 -0.41
C ALA A 7 7.25 7.18 -0.91
N ILE A 8 6.42 6.45 -0.13
CA ILE A 8 5.01 6.21 -0.48
C ILE A 8 4.24 7.53 -0.57
N THR A 9 4.39 8.40 0.44
CA THR A 9 3.72 9.70 0.45
C THR A 9 4.18 10.59 -0.70
N VAL A 10 5.49 10.63 -1.00
CA VAL A 10 6.04 11.43 -2.10
C VAL A 10 5.53 10.93 -3.45
N MET A 11 5.50 9.62 -3.69
CA MET A 11 4.94 9.06 -4.92
C MET A 11 3.43 9.33 -5.04
N THR A 12 2.70 9.18 -3.94
CA THR A 12 1.25 9.31 -3.93
C THR A 12 0.80 10.76 -4.10
N VAL A 13 1.36 11.68 -3.31
CA VAL A 13 0.97 13.09 -3.32
C VAL A 13 1.67 13.85 -4.44
N GLY A 14 2.95 13.56 -4.68
CA GLY A 14 3.77 14.27 -5.66
C GLY A 14 3.53 13.84 -7.10
N ILE A 15 3.17 12.57 -7.34
CA ILE A 15 2.92 12.05 -8.68
C ILE A 15 1.49 11.57 -8.84
N GLY A 16 1.01 10.63 -8.02
CA GLY A 16 -0.31 10.01 -8.21
C GLY A 16 -1.47 10.99 -8.19
N ALA A 17 -1.58 11.79 -7.12
CA ALA A 17 -2.67 12.73 -6.88
C ALA A 17 -2.91 13.73 -8.03
N PRO A 18 -1.90 14.48 -8.55
CA PRO A 18 -2.14 15.40 -9.66
C PRO A 18 -2.65 14.71 -10.93
N PHE A 19 -2.23 13.46 -11.20
CA PHE A 19 -2.77 12.68 -12.32
C PHE A 19 -4.26 12.37 -12.13
N VAL A 20 -4.67 11.85 -10.97
CA VAL A 20 -6.08 11.48 -10.76
C VAL A 20 -7.00 12.71 -10.67
N LEU A 21 -6.50 13.80 -10.07
CA LEU A 21 -7.22 15.08 -10.00
C LEU A 21 -7.44 15.69 -11.39
N ALA A 22 -6.49 15.54 -12.32
CA ALA A 22 -6.66 16.00 -13.70
C ALA A 22 -7.79 15.25 -14.45
N TYR A 23 -8.15 14.03 -14.01
CA TYR A 23 -9.28 13.26 -14.53
C TYR A 23 -10.61 13.55 -13.79
N GLY A 24 -10.63 14.53 -12.87
CA GLY A 24 -11.84 14.95 -12.15
C GLY A 24 -12.21 14.09 -10.94
N ALA A 25 -11.28 13.29 -10.41
CA ALA A 25 -11.53 12.50 -9.22
C ALA A 25 -11.64 13.36 -7.93
N ASP A 26 -12.46 12.91 -6.99
CA ASP A 26 -12.70 13.60 -5.71
C ASP A 26 -11.42 13.66 -4.83
N PRO A 27 -10.98 14.86 -4.41
CA PRO A 27 -9.78 15.02 -3.59
C PRO A 27 -9.85 14.35 -2.21
N ALA A 28 -11.03 14.29 -1.58
CA ALA A 28 -11.24 13.63 -0.30
C ALA A 28 -11.14 12.11 -0.44
N ALA A 29 -11.70 11.55 -1.52
CA ALA A 29 -11.55 10.13 -1.84
C ALA A 29 -10.08 9.76 -2.09
N ILE A 30 -9.35 10.56 -2.88
CA ILE A 30 -7.91 10.36 -3.12
C ILE A 30 -7.12 10.44 -1.79
N GLY A 31 -7.41 11.43 -0.96
CA GLY A 31 -6.70 11.65 0.32
C GLY A 31 -6.79 10.46 1.28
N ILE A 32 -7.93 9.78 1.31
CA ILE A 32 -8.18 8.63 2.21
C ILE A 32 -7.66 7.32 1.58
N LEU A 33 -7.85 7.13 0.27
CA LEU A 33 -7.62 5.85 -0.40
C LEU A 33 -6.19 5.69 -0.92
N ALA A 34 -5.52 6.76 -1.33
CA ALA A 34 -4.29 6.63 -2.11
C ALA A 34 -3.12 6.04 -1.30
N LEU A 35 -3.00 6.38 -0.02
CA LEU A 35 -1.95 5.84 0.86
C LEU A 35 -2.15 4.34 1.17
N THR A 36 -3.41 3.93 1.39
CA THR A 36 -3.74 2.53 1.68
C THR A 36 -3.54 1.66 0.43
N CYS A 37 -3.89 2.15 -0.76
CA CYS A 37 -3.55 1.50 -2.03
C CYS A 37 -2.04 1.36 -2.22
N GLY A 38 -1.26 2.41 -1.94
CA GLY A 38 0.20 2.37 -2.00
C GLY A 38 0.81 1.33 -1.06
N TYR A 39 0.26 1.20 0.15
CA TYR A 39 0.70 0.19 1.12
C TYR A 39 0.40 -1.24 0.67
N CYS A 40 -0.74 -1.48 0.00
CA CYS A 40 -1.04 -2.79 -0.59
C CYS A 40 0.01 -3.18 -1.63
N GLY A 41 0.50 -2.22 -2.42
CA GLY A 41 1.59 -2.45 -3.37
C GLY A 41 2.92 -2.81 -2.70
N THR A 42 3.29 -2.12 -1.62
CA THR A 42 4.58 -2.39 -0.94
C THR A 42 4.60 -3.75 -0.24
N LEU A 43 3.45 -4.24 0.25
CA LEU A 43 3.30 -5.58 0.84
C LEU A 43 3.60 -6.72 -0.13
N CYS A 44 3.47 -6.48 -1.44
CA CYS A 44 3.78 -7.46 -2.49
C CYS A 44 5.26 -7.43 -2.95
N THR A 45 6.10 -6.59 -2.35
CA THR A 45 7.51 -6.38 -2.74
C THR A 45 8.48 -6.81 -1.62
N PRO A 46 9.80 -6.96 -1.89
CA PRO A 46 10.81 -7.17 -0.84
C PRO A 46 10.80 -6.12 0.28
N MET A 47 10.19 -4.95 0.07
CA MET A 47 9.99 -3.94 1.10
C MET A 47 9.12 -4.43 2.27
N ALA A 48 8.22 -5.40 2.03
CA ALA A 48 7.35 -5.99 3.05
C ALA A 48 8.14 -6.67 4.18
N ALA A 49 9.26 -7.32 3.86
CA ALA A 49 10.11 -7.95 4.86
C ALA A 49 10.80 -6.94 5.78
N ASN A 50 11.11 -5.75 5.26
CA ASN A 50 11.70 -4.67 6.05
C ASN A 50 10.65 -3.95 6.91
N PHE A 51 9.42 -3.79 6.39
CA PHE A 51 8.28 -3.23 7.15
C PHE A 51 7.75 -4.17 8.22
N ASN A 52 7.90 -5.48 8.03
CA ASN A 52 7.45 -6.48 8.99
C ASN A 52 8.63 -7.12 9.72
N ILE A 53 9.77 -6.44 9.82
CA ILE A 53 10.98 -7.01 10.44
C ILE A 53 10.77 -7.38 11.91
N VAL A 54 9.93 -6.64 12.64
CA VAL A 54 9.58 -6.93 14.04
C VAL A 54 8.80 -8.26 14.17
N PRO A 55 7.65 -8.46 13.50
CA PRO A 55 6.95 -9.75 13.55
C PRO A 55 7.74 -10.89 12.91
N VAL A 56 8.52 -10.64 11.85
CA VAL A 56 9.41 -11.64 11.24
C VAL A 56 10.47 -12.13 12.23
N ALA A 57 11.03 -11.24 13.05
CA ALA A 57 11.98 -11.58 14.10
C ALA A 57 11.31 -12.26 15.31
N MET A 58 10.14 -11.80 15.73
CA MET A 58 9.37 -12.40 16.83
C MET A 58 8.90 -13.82 16.52
N LEU A 59 8.55 -14.10 15.26
CA LEU A 59 8.11 -15.42 14.80
C LEU A 59 9.26 -16.34 14.36
N ASP A 60 10.51 -15.91 14.58
CA ASP A 60 11.75 -16.56 14.15
C ASP A 60 11.63 -17.18 12.74
N MET A 61 11.14 -16.38 11.79
CA MET A 61 10.85 -16.86 10.46
C MET A 61 12.15 -17.24 9.75
N LYS A 62 12.30 -18.54 9.48
CA LYS A 62 13.43 -19.11 8.74
C LYS A 62 13.62 -18.49 7.34
N ASP A 63 12.51 -18.08 6.71
CA ASP A 63 12.48 -17.33 5.46
C ASP A 63 11.80 -15.97 5.65
N ARG A 64 12.61 -14.89 5.64
CA ARG A 64 12.11 -13.51 5.76
C ARG A 64 11.24 -13.08 4.58
N MET A 65 11.43 -13.64 3.40
CA MET A 65 10.61 -13.34 2.22
C MET A 65 9.29 -14.13 2.24
N GLY A 66 9.18 -15.16 3.08
CA GLY A 66 7.95 -15.91 3.31
C GLY A 66 6.80 -15.02 3.82
N VAL A 67 7.11 -13.88 4.44
CA VAL A 67 6.11 -12.90 4.87
C VAL A 67 5.31 -12.31 3.70
N ILE A 68 5.95 -12.13 2.53
CA ILE A 68 5.30 -11.62 1.32
C ILE A 68 4.20 -12.59 0.89
N LYS A 69 4.49 -13.91 0.87
CA LYS A 69 3.50 -14.94 0.51
C LYS A 69 2.31 -14.96 1.47
N LYS A 70 2.53 -14.68 2.76
CA LYS A 70 1.45 -14.60 3.76
C LYS A 70 0.64 -13.30 3.63
N GLN A 71 1.24 -12.24 3.13
CA GLN A 71 0.62 -10.91 3.03
C GLN A 71 0.03 -10.58 1.66
N VAL A 72 0.42 -11.31 0.61
CA VAL A 72 -0.15 -11.15 -0.74
C VAL A 72 -1.66 -11.31 -0.72
N LEU A 73 -2.20 -12.30 0.01
CA LEU A 73 -3.64 -12.53 0.08
C LEU A 73 -4.39 -11.34 0.70
N PRO A 74 -4.07 -10.86 1.92
CA PRO A 74 -4.74 -9.69 2.48
C PRO A 74 -4.48 -8.41 1.67
N ALA A 75 -3.29 -8.23 1.09
CA ALA A 75 -3.01 -7.09 0.21
C ALA A 75 -3.91 -7.08 -1.03
N MET A 76 -4.13 -8.24 -1.65
CA MET A 76 -5.02 -8.40 -2.81
C MET A 76 -6.49 -8.18 -2.44
N VAL A 77 -6.94 -8.64 -1.28
CA VAL A 77 -8.31 -8.37 -0.83
C VAL A 77 -8.52 -6.88 -0.58
N MET A 78 -7.57 -6.24 0.12
CA MET A 78 -7.66 -4.81 0.43
C MET A 78 -7.65 -3.95 -0.82
N ILE A 79 -6.77 -4.22 -1.79
CA ILE A 79 -6.74 -3.41 -3.02
C ILE A 79 -8.02 -3.57 -3.83
N VAL A 80 -8.62 -4.76 -3.88
CA VAL A 80 -9.91 -4.98 -4.56
C VAL A 80 -11.02 -4.20 -3.87
N VAL A 81 -11.09 -4.23 -2.54
CA VAL A 81 -12.07 -3.45 -1.78
C VAL A 81 -11.91 -1.95 -2.04
N GLN A 82 -10.68 -1.44 -2.05
CA GLN A 82 -10.42 -0.01 -2.32
C GLN A 82 -10.79 0.39 -3.74
N ILE A 83 -10.54 -0.47 -4.74
CA ILE A 83 -10.96 -0.22 -6.13
C ILE A 83 -12.48 -0.20 -6.22
N VAL A 84 -13.17 -1.19 -5.64
CA VAL A 84 -14.64 -1.24 -5.63
C VAL A 84 -15.22 0.00 -4.93
N TYR A 85 -14.64 0.39 -3.80
CA TYR A 85 -15.05 1.60 -3.07
C TYR A 85 -14.85 2.85 -3.92
N MET A 86 -13.71 2.98 -4.61
CA MET A 86 -13.46 4.12 -5.51
C MET A 86 -14.45 4.17 -6.69
N LEU A 87 -14.91 3.00 -7.20
CA LEU A 87 -15.92 2.95 -8.26
C LEU A 87 -17.33 3.29 -7.77
N ILE A 88 -17.67 2.98 -6.52
CA ILE A 88 -18.99 3.28 -5.93
C ILE A 88 -19.04 4.72 -5.40
N ALA A 89 -17.94 5.24 -4.87
CA ALA A 89 -17.83 6.56 -4.27
C ALA A 89 -17.51 7.68 -5.29
N GLN A 90 -17.64 7.41 -6.59
CA GLN A 90 -17.51 8.42 -7.66
C GLN A 90 -18.64 9.46 -7.63
#